data_AF-A0A229P5J1-F1
#
_entry.id   AF-A0A229P5J1-F1
#
_cell.length_a   1.000
_cell.length_b   1.000
_cell.length_c   1.000
_cell.angle_alpha   90.00
_cell.angle_beta   90.00
_cell.angle_gamma   90.00
#
_symmetry.space_group_name_H-M   'P 1'
#
loop_
_entity.id
_entity.type
_entity.pdbx_description
1 polymer ?
#
loop_
_entity_poly.entity_id
_entity_poly.type
_entity_poly.pdbx_seq_one_letter_code
_entity_poly.pdbx_strand_id
1 'polypeptide(L)'
;MAGAALAAWLLAGSTAAAADQPAPIIEAPSEMRGLSYQGALPYAEVLIDAGHGGIDGGTFHKDLLEKNINLAVSKKLLVRLQQLGVSAVLNRSGDYALSDDNRWLGSRSRHQKDLSQRSGLTQEINTGMLVSLHVNFSKRGAAHGPVVLHQKNRGESVLLALCIQDSLNQQQKTNELPRAGNPFYLLNTVKQPAVIVEMGFISNEDDRDMLTSEQGQTQIAEAIASGLRQYKLLFR
;
A
#
# COMPACT_ATOMS: atom_id res chain seq x y z
N MET A 1 -18.50 -50.94 54.25
CA MET A 1 -19.41 -49.86 53.78
C MET A 1 -18.63 -48.54 53.74
N ALA A 2 -19.24 -47.44 53.31
CA ALA A 2 -18.61 -46.11 53.23
C ALA A 2 -18.18 -45.56 54.62
N GLY A 3 -17.28 -44.56 54.73
CA GLY A 3 -16.58 -43.84 53.66
C GLY A 3 -15.62 -42.74 54.18
N ALA A 4 -15.14 -41.91 53.26
CA ALA A 4 -14.33 -40.69 53.45
C ALA A 4 -14.98 -39.63 54.38
N ALA A 5 -14.32 -38.62 54.96
CA ALA A 5 -12.91 -38.27 55.24
C ALA A 5 -12.94 -37.07 56.25
N LEU A 6 -12.01 -36.11 56.45
CA LEU A 6 -10.71 -35.71 55.86
C LEU A 6 -9.96 -34.84 56.90
N ALA A 7 -8.62 -34.87 56.95
CA ALA A 7 -7.83 -34.21 58.01
C ALA A 7 -7.03 -32.95 57.57
N ALA A 8 -7.47 -31.79 58.09
CA ALA A 8 -6.69 -30.70 58.71
C ALA A 8 -5.27 -30.26 58.21
N TRP A 9 -5.24 -29.02 57.68
CA TRP A 9 -4.37 -27.88 58.05
C TRP A 9 -2.81 -27.85 57.89
N LEU A 10 -2.35 -26.66 57.45
CA LEU A 10 -1.12 -25.89 57.82
C LEU A 10 0.27 -26.13 57.17
N LEU A 11 0.69 -25.08 56.45
CA LEU A 11 2.02 -24.47 56.26
C LEU A 11 3.30 -25.17 56.80
N ALA A 12 4.24 -25.41 55.89
CA ALA A 12 5.61 -24.88 55.95
C ALA A 12 6.28 -24.96 54.55
N GLY A 13 7.25 -24.10 54.25
CA GLY A 13 8.01 -24.13 52.99
C GLY A 13 9.34 -24.88 53.11
N SER A 14 9.87 -25.37 51.99
CA SER A 14 11.26 -25.85 51.88
C SER A 14 11.85 -25.47 50.52
N THR A 15 13.10 -25.00 50.53
CA THR A 15 13.82 -24.60 49.31
C THR A 15 14.60 -25.78 48.74
N ALA A 16 14.29 -26.17 47.50
CA ALA A 16 15.10 -27.09 46.71
C ALA A 16 15.37 -26.46 45.33
N ALA A 17 16.63 -26.26 44.99
CA ALA A 17 17.02 -25.75 43.68
C ALA A 17 16.94 -26.89 42.65
N ALA A 18 15.91 -26.88 41.80
CA ALA A 18 15.89 -27.70 40.60
C ALA A 18 16.93 -27.13 39.60
N ALA A 19 17.84 -27.98 39.14
CA ALA A 19 18.82 -27.61 38.13
C ALA A 19 18.16 -27.43 36.76
N ASP A 20 18.48 -26.33 36.07
CA ASP A 20 17.95 -26.01 34.75
C ASP A 20 18.58 -26.95 33.69
N GLN A 21 17.89 -28.05 33.42
CA GLN A 21 18.21 -28.96 32.31
C GLN A 21 17.48 -28.45 31.06
N PRO A 22 18.19 -27.96 30.03
CA PRO A 22 17.54 -27.49 28.81
C PRO A 22 16.75 -28.63 28.16
N ALA A 23 15.50 -28.35 27.79
CA ALA A 23 14.63 -29.33 27.15
C ALA A 23 15.29 -29.90 25.89
N PRO A 24 15.12 -31.21 25.60
CA PRO A 24 15.78 -31.83 24.46
C PRO A 24 15.35 -31.15 23.16
N ILE A 25 16.34 -30.69 22.38
CA ILE A 25 16.11 -30.09 21.07
C ILE A 25 15.58 -31.19 20.16
N ILE A 26 14.28 -31.13 19.87
CA ILE A 26 13.64 -31.98 18.87
C ILE A 26 14.13 -31.49 17.50
N GLU A 27 15.15 -32.14 16.95
CA GLU A 27 15.56 -31.90 15.56
C GLU A 27 14.37 -32.20 14.64
N ALA A 28 14.04 -31.26 13.76
CA ALA A 28 12.97 -31.44 12.80
C ALA A 28 13.27 -32.62 11.85
N PRO A 29 12.26 -33.45 11.47
CA PRO A 29 12.45 -34.60 10.61
C PRO A 29 13.23 -34.27 9.33
N SER A 30 14.14 -35.15 8.93
CA SER A 30 15.07 -34.95 7.80
C SER A 30 14.39 -34.61 6.48
N GLU A 31 13.15 -35.05 6.28
CA GLU A 31 12.32 -34.76 5.10
C GLU A 31 11.99 -33.26 4.93
N MET A 32 12.02 -32.47 6.02
CA MET A 32 11.84 -31.01 5.97
C MET A 32 13.01 -30.28 5.27
N ARG A 33 14.17 -30.92 5.10
CA ARG A 33 15.38 -30.27 4.52
C ARG A 33 15.27 -29.96 3.02
N GLY A 34 14.18 -30.33 2.36
CA GLY A 34 13.88 -29.99 0.95
C GLY A 34 12.97 -28.77 0.73
N LEU A 35 12.31 -28.25 1.77
CA LEU A 35 11.37 -27.12 1.62
C LEU A 35 12.12 -25.78 1.67
N SER A 36 12.28 -25.13 0.51
CA SER A 36 12.78 -23.75 0.47
C SER A 36 11.74 -22.81 1.05
N TYR A 37 12.11 -22.02 2.06
CA TYR A 37 11.25 -20.98 2.66
C TYR A 37 11.04 -19.76 1.74
N GLN A 38 11.34 -19.89 0.44
CA GLN A 38 11.05 -18.92 -0.63
C GLN A 38 9.54 -18.92 -0.95
N GLY A 39 8.74 -18.40 -0.02
CA GLY A 39 7.28 -18.36 -0.14
C GLY A 39 6.53 -18.18 1.18
N ALA A 40 7.21 -18.18 2.33
CA ALA A 40 6.59 -18.02 3.65
C ALA A 40 6.08 -16.58 3.94
N LEU A 41 6.44 -15.60 3.10
CA LEU A 41 5.90 -14.24 3.11
C LEU A 41 5.16 -13.98 1.79
N PRO A 42 3.96 -13.37 1.80
CA PRO A 42 3.14 -13.20 0.60
C PRO A 42 3.70 -12.10 -0.31
N TYR A 43 4.40 -12.50 -1.39
CA TYR A 43 4.81 -11.57 -2.45
C TYR A 43 3.58 -10.90 -3.08
N ALA A 44 3.57 -9.57 -3.03
CA ALA A 44 2.61 -8.74 -3.73
C ALA A 44 3.26 -8.12 -4.97
N GLU A 45 2.71 -8.36 -6.16
CA GLU A 45 3.18 -7.72 -7.38
C GLU A 45 3.02 -6.19 -7.29
N VAL A 46 1.92 -5.72 -6.72
CA VAL A 46 1.60 -4.29 -6.58
C VAL A 46 1.25 -3.95 -5.12
N LEU A 47 2.01 -3.05 -4.49
CA LEU A 47 1.50 -2.27 -3.37
C LEU A 47 0.71 -1.08 -3.92
N ILE A 48 -0.58 -1.06 -3.63
CA ILE A 48 -1.46 0.08 -3.89
C ILE A 48 -1.39 0.99 -2.66
N ASP A 49 -0.86 2.19 -2.82
CA ASP A 49 -0.79 3.20 -1.78
C ASP A 49 -1.92 4.22 -1.96
N ALA A 50 -2.99 4.11 -1.16
CA ALA A 50 -4.01 5.14 -1.08
C ALA A 50 -3.42 6.38 -0.40
N GLY A 51 -3.16 7.45 -1.17
CA GLY A 51 -2.56 8.69 -0.70
C GLY A 51 -3.32 9.32 0.47
N HIS A 52 -2.61 10.01 1.36
CA HIS A 52 -3.15 10.63 2.59
C HIS A 52 -3.88 9.62 3.52
N GLY A 53 -4.66 10.08 4.50
CA GLY A 53 -5.42 9.22 5.42
C GLY A 53 -5.53 9.75 6.86
N GLY A 54 -6.66 9.45 7.52
CA GLY A 54 -6.90 9.83 8.91
C GLY A 54 -6.94 11.34 9.10
N ILE A 55 -6.00 11.88 9.87
CA ILE A 55 -5.86 13.34 10.11
C ILE A 55 -5.30 14.10 8.90
N ASP A 56 -4.70 13.41 7.93
CA ASP A 56 -4.25 14.01 6.67
C ASP A 56 -5.35 13.86 5.61
N GLY A 57 -5.98 14.96 5.23
CA GLY A 57 -7.07 15.01 4.24
C GLY A 57 -6.62 14.96 2.78
N GLY A 58 -5.35 15.28 2.50
CA GLY A 58 -4.91 15.70 1.16
C GLY A 58 -5.54 17.04 0.74
N THR A 59 -5.68 17.26 -0.55
CA THR A 59 -6.44 18.40 -1.10
C THR A 59 -7.95 18.26 -0.91
N PHE A 60 -8.70 19.35 -1.07
CA PHE A 60 -10.15 19.37 -0.86
C PHE A 60 -10.91 20.33 -1.77
N HIS A 61 -12.21 20.07 -1.95
CA HIS A 61 -13.18 21.00 -2.53
C HIS A 61 -14.51 20.91 -1.76
N LYS A 62 -14.87 21.95 -1.01
CA LYS A 62 -15.96 21.89 -0.02
C LYS A 62 -15.70 20.70 0.92
N ASP A 63 -16.67 19.80 1.10
CA ASP A 63 -16.57 18.61 1.93
C ASP A 63 -15.89 17.41 1.23
N LEU A 64 -15.55 17.52 -0.05
CA LEU A 64 -14.82 16.49 -0.79
C LEU A 64 -13.34 16.50 -0.37
N LEU A 65 -12.84 15.39 0.17
CA LEU A 65 -11.45 15.20 0.55
C LEU A 65 -10.76 14.17 -0.36
N GLU A 66 -9.56 14.50 -0.83
CA GLU A 66 -8.70 13.62 -1.63
C GLU A 66 -8.53 12.24 -0.98
N LYS A 67 -8.25 12.17 0.32
CA LYS A 67 -8.00 10.90 1.03
C LYS A 67 -9.13 9.87 0.90
N ASN A 68 -10.36 10.32 0.63
CA ASN A 68 -11.55 9.49 0.47
C ASN A 68 -11.64 8.95 -0.96
N ILE A 69 -11.38 9.81 -1.96
CA ILE A 69 -11.31 9.44 -3.38
C ILE A 69 -10.18 8.42 -3.58
N ASN A 70 -8.99 8.70 -3.05
CA ASN A 70 -7.83 7.80 -3.09
C ASN A 70 -8.20 6.41 -2.55
N LEU A 71 -8.82 6.34 -1.35
CA LEU A 71 -9.23 5.07 -0.75
C LEU A 71 -10.28 4.31 -1.58
N ALA A 72 -11.25 5.02 -2.18
CA ALA A 72 -12.31 4.42 -2.98
C ALA A 72 -11.76 3.83 -4.29
N VAL A 73 -10.94 4.58 -5.03
CA VAL A 73 -10.30 4.10 -6.26
C VAL A 73 -9.29 2.99 -5.96
N SER A 74 -8.47 3.11 -4.90
CA SER A 74 -7.52 2.06 -4.50
C SER A 74 -8.22 0.73 -4.18
N LYS A 75 -9.40 0.74 -3.55
CA LYS A 75 -10.20 -0.47 -3.31
C LYS A 75 -10.73 -1.09 -4.61
N LYS A 76 -11.23 -0.27 -5.53
CA LYS A 76 -11.67 -0.72 -6.86
C LYS A 76 -10.51 -1.31 -7.67
N LEU A 77 -9.33 -0.69 -7.60
CA LEU A 77 -8.09 -1.18 -8.23
C LEU A 77 -7.64 -2.52 -7.65
N LEU A 78 -7.68 -2.70 -6.32
CA LEU A 78 -7.36 -3.98 -5.69
C LEU A 78 -8.24 -5.12 -6.23
N VAL A 79 -9.55 -4.93 -6.22
CA VAL A 79 -10.51 -5.91 -6.76
C VAL A 79 -10.26 -6.18 -8.24
N ARG A 80 -9.94 -5.14 -9.03
CA ARG A 80 -9.68 -5.29 -10.46
C ARG A 80 -8.38 -6.03 -10.76
N LEU A 81 -7.32 -5.83 -9.98
CA LEU A 81 -6.07 -6.58 -10.10
C LEU A 81 -6.26 -8.05 -9.68
N GLN A 82 -7.01 -8.32 -8.61
CA GLN A 82 -7.37 -9.68 -8.19
C GLN A 82 -8.14 -10.45 -9.27
N GLN A 83 -9.12 -9.81 -9.93
CA GLN A 83 -9.84 -10.39 -11.08
C GLN A 83 -8.93 -10.71 -12.28
N LEU A 84 -7.81 -10.00 -12.42
CA LEU A 84 -6.81 -10.20 -13.48
C LEU A 84 -5.68 -11.16 -13.07
N GLY A 85 -5.76 -11.80 -11.89
CA GLY A 85 -4.74 -12.72 -11.38
C GLY A 85 -3.45 -12.02 -10.91
N VAL A 86 -3.49 -10.70 -10.68
CA VAL A 86 -2.34 -9.92 -10.21
C VAL A 86 -2.39 -9.83 -8.68
N SER A 87 -1.37 -10.39 -8.00
CA SER A 87 -1.22 -10.29 -6.54
C SER A 87 -1.04 -8.83 -6.14
N ALA A 88 -1.96 -8.28 -5.35
CA ALA A 88 -1.92 -6.88 -4.93
C ALA A 88 -2.38 -6.72 -3.49
N VAL A 89 -1.85 -5.69 -2.82
CA VAL A 89 -2.17 -5.34 -1.42
C VAL A 89 -2.38 -3.84 -1.28
N LEU A 90 -3.08 -3.41 -0.22
CA LEU A 90 -3.31 -2.00 0.11
C LEU A 90 -2.41 -1.58 1.29
N ASN A 91 -1.91 -0.35 1.24
CA ASN A 91 -1.29 0.31 2.40
C ASN A 91 -2.28 0.50 3.57
N ARG A 92 -3.53 0.84 3.27
CA ARG A 92 -4.62 1.03 4.24
C ARG A 92 -5.97 0.57 3.68
N SER A 93 -6.77 -0.07 4.53
CA SER A 93 -8.13 -0.52 4.19
C SER A 93 -9.23 0.46 4.63
N GLY A 94 -8.88 1.48 5.41
CA GLY A 94 -9.80 2.44 6.02
C GLY A 94 -9.24 3.88 6.03
N ASP A 95 -9.95 4.74 6.75
CA ASP A 95 -9.56 6.13 6.97
C ASP A 95 -8.78 6.28 8.28
N TYR A 96 -7.49 5.94 8.22
CA TYR A 96 -6.52 6.08 9.31
C TYR A 96 -5.18 6.56 8.75
N ALA A 97 -4.34 7.14 9.61
CA ALA A 97 -3.01 7.64 9.25
C ALA A 97 -1.95 6.56 9.52
N LEU A 98 -1.04 6.33 8.58
CA LEU A 98 0.05 5.37 8.72
C LEU A 98 1.17 5.90 9.63
N SER A 99 1.10 7.18 10.03
CA SER A 99 1.95 7.76 11.08
C SER A 99 1.85 7.05 12.43
N ASP A 100 0.73 6.38 12.70
CA ASP A 100 0.37 5.90 14.03
C ASP A 100 0.87 4.45 14.25
N ASP A 101 1.05 3.71 13.15
CA ASP A 101 1.75 2.43 13.10
C ASP A 101 3.29 2.62 13.11
N ASN A 102 3.80 3.76 12.64
CA ASN A 102 5.24 4.04 12.64
C ASN A 102 5.76 4.31 14.06
N ARG A 103 6.16 3.24 14.74
CA ARG A 103 6.73 3.27 16.10
C ARG A 103 8.26 3.32 16.11
N TRP A 104 8.90 3.09 14.96
CA TRP A 104 10.36 2.95 14.81
C TRP A 104 11.07 4.28 14.47
N LEU A 105 10.43 5.20 13.74
CA LEU A 105 11.03 6.49 13.41
C LEU A 105 10.93 7.44 14.61
N GLY A 106 12.07 7.87 15.17
CA GLY A 106 12.16 8.82 16.28
C GLY A 106 11.73 10.27 15.98
N SER A 107 11.09 10.53 14.83
CA SER A 107 10.64 11.87 14.46
C SER A 107 9.34 12.26 15.17
N ARG A 108 9.22 13.55 15.53
CA ARG A 108 7.97 14.16 16.00
C ARG A 108 7.01 14.57 14.87
N SER A 109 7.46 14.54 13.61
CA SER A 109 6.61 14.90 12.46
C SER A 109 5.75 13.72 12.02
N ARG A 110 4.42 13.82 12.17
CA ARG A 110 3.47 12.83 11.66
C ARG A 110 3.62 12.60 10.15
N HIS A 111 3.81 13.66 9.38
CA HIS A 111 3.98 13.57 7.93
C HIS A 111 5.24 12.80 7.54
N GLN A 112 6.36 12.99 8.24
CA GLN A 112 7.56 12.17 8.02
C GLN A 112 7.31 10.71 8.40
N LYS A 113 6.64 10.45 9.53
CA LYS A 113 6.27 9.08 9.95
C LYS A 113 5.38 8.36 8.93
N ASP A 114 4.35 9.03 8.42
CA ASP A 114 3.41 8.49 7.44
C ASP A 114 4.15 8.12 6.12
N LEU A 115 4.90 9.07 5.56
CA LEU A 115 5.74 8.84 4.38
C LEU A 115 6.78 7.72 4.58
N SER A 116 7.44 7.69 5.74
CA SER A 116 8.39 6.64 6.08
C SER A 116 7.74 5.28 6.26
N GLN A 117 6.49 5.20 6.75
CA GLN A 117 5.76 3.94 6.85
C GLN A 117 5.38 3.41 5.46
N ARG A 118 4.83 4.26 4.59
CA ARG A 118 4.55 3.91 3.17
C ARG A 118 5.78 3.35 2.46
N SER A 119 6.94 3.98 2.66
CA SER A 119 8.23 3.53 2.09
C SER A 119 8.85 2.31 2.82
N GLY A 120 8.37 1.98 4.02
CA GLY A 120 8.73 0.76 4.76
C GLY A 120 7.93 -0.45 4.28
N LEU A 121 6.62 -0.27 4.03
CA LEU A 121 5.72 -1.34 3.57
C LEU A 121 6.19 -2.03 2.27
N THR A 122 6.85 -1.32 1.35
CA THR A 122 7.42 -1.96 0.13
C THR A 122 8.59 -2.90 0.44
N GLN A 123 9.26 -2.73 1.58
CA GLN A 123 10.36 -3.57 2.04
C GLN A 123 9.83 -4.71 2.93
N GLU A 124 8.84 -4.44 3.78
CA GLU A 124 8.21 -5.43 4.68
C GLU A 124 7.38 -6.49 3.93
N ILE A 125 6.60 -6.08 2.92
CA ILE A 125 5.68 -6.98 2.19
C ILE A 125 6.36 -7.63 0.96
N ASN A 126 7.66 -7.37 0.72
CA ASN A 126 8.42 -7.82 -0.46
C ASN A 126 7.65 -7.57 -1.77
N THR A 127 7.41 -6.30 -2.10
CA THR A 127 6.54 -5.94 -3.23
C THR A 127 7.30 -5.83 -4.55
N GLY A 128 6.65 -6.15 -5.68
CA GLY A 128 7.17 -5.96 -7.03
C GLY A 128 7.27 -4.48 -7.44
N MET A 129 6.16 -3.73 -7.33
CA MET A 129 6.09 -2.30 -7.64
C MET A 129 5.16 -1.52 -6.67
N LEU A 130 5.33 -0.19 -6.62
CA LEU A 130 4.48 0.73 -5.88
C LEU A 130 3.63 1.58 -6.84
N VAL A 131 2.31 1.62 -6.60
CA VAL A 131 1.37 2.52 -7.27
C VAL A 131 0.64 3.33 -6.21
N SER A 132 1.07 4.58 -6.02
CA SER A 132 0.42 5.53 -5.12
C SER A 132 -0.66 6.32 -5.86
N LEU A 133 -1.88 6.39 -5.32
CA LEU A 133 -3.02 7.08 -5.93
C LEU A 133 -3.31 8.38 -5.18
N HIS A 134 -3.41 9.47 -5.95
CA HIS A 134 -3.57 10.84 -5.47
C HIS A 134 -4.57 11.64 -6.33
N VAL A 135 -5.03 12.79 -5.83
CA VAL A 135 -5.85 13.75 -6.57
C VAL A 135 -5.18 15.12 -6.56
N ASN A 136 -5.00 15.69 -7.74
CA ASN A 136 -4.26 16.92 -7.92
C ASN A 136 -5.09 18.16 -7.56
N PHE A 137 -4.42 19.31 -7.44
CA PHE A 137 -5.07 20.60 -7.27
C PHE A 137 -4.31 21.72 -7.97
N SER A 138 -5.06 22.60 -8.64
CA SER A 138 -4.52 23.78 -9.30
C SER A 138 -5.30 25.02 -8.91
N LYS A 139 -4.59 26.14 -8.71
CA LYS A 139 -5.20 27.48 -8.62
C LYS A 139 -5.85 27.93 -9.95
N ARG A 140 -5.61 27.20 -11.04
CA ARG A 140 -6.30 27.35 -12.33
C ARG A 140 -7.31 26.20 -12.46
N GLY A 141 -8.61 26.48 -12.27
CA GLY A 141 -9.67 25.46 -12.37
C GLY A 141 -9.82 24.78 -13.74
N ALA A 142 -9.20 25.37 -14.78
CA ALA A 142 -9.11 24.78 -16.12
C ALA A 142 -7.94 23.78 -16.30
N ALA A 143 -7.12 23.53 -15.27
CA ALA A 143 -6.19 22.40 -15.26
C ALA A 143 -6.96 21.14 -14.86
N HIS A 144 -6.92 20.12 -15.71
CA HIS A 144 -7.71 18.90 -15.59
C HIS A 144 -6.90 17.68 -16.10
N GLY A 145 -7.43 16.48 -15.89
CA GLY A 145 -6.87 15.24 -16.42
C GLY A 145 -5.73 14.61 -15.61
N PRO A 146 -5.17 13.48 -16.09
CA PRO A 146 -4.33 12.60 -15.31
C PRO A 146 -2.84 12.93 -15.50
N VAL A 147 -2.05 12.85 -14.42
CA VAL A 147 -0.59 13.02 -14.49
C VAL A 147 0.13 11.94 -13.68
N VAL A 148 0.86 11.06 -14.37
CA VAL A 148 1.64 10.01 -13.70
C VAL A 148 3.06 10.50 -13.45
N LEU A 149 3.45 10.53 -12.19
CA LEU A 149 4.78 10.94 -11.73
C LEU A 149 5.64 9.69 -11.46
N HIS A 150 6.88 9.70 -11.95
CA HIS A 150 7.79 8.56 -11.85
C HIS A 150 9.13 8.91 -11.17
N GLN A 151 9.84 7.88 -10.71
CA GLN A 151 11.23 8.02 -10.25
C GLN A 151 12.14 8.48 -11.40
N LYS A 152 12.95 9.51 -11.17
CA LYS A 152 13.78 10.14 -12.21
C LYS A 152 14.80 9.19 -12.86
N ASN A 153 15.50 8.42 -12.02
CA ASN A 153 16.70 7.67 -12.42
C ASN A 153 16.41 6.17 -12.62
N ARG A 154 15.20 5.80 -13.07
CA ARG A 154 14.79 4.39 -13.21
C ARG A 154 13.92 4.16 -14.44
N GLY A 155 14.41 3.35 -15.38
CA GLY A 155 13.72 3.07 -16.65
C GLY A 155 12.41 2.30 -16.47
N GLU A 156 12.37 1.37 -15.52
CA GLU A 156 11.16 0.61 -15.16
C GLU A 156 10.03 1.54 -14.71
N SER A 157 10.33 2.53 -13.87
CA SER A 157 9.34 3.52 -13.39
C SER A 157 8.87 4.46 -14.50
N VAL A 158 9.74 4.81 -15.46
CA VAL A 158 9.35 5.58 -16.65
C VAL A 158 8.37 4.79 -17.52
N LEU A 159 8.65 3.52 -17.78
CA LEU A 159 7.81 2.68 -18.63
C LEU A 159 6.48 2.28 -17.94
N LEU A 160 6.51 2.01 -16.64
CA LEU A 160 5.31 1.84 -15.81
C LEU A 160 4.42 3.09 -15.87
N ALA A 161 5.00 4.28 -15.76
CA ALA A 161 4.27 5.53 -15.86
C ALA A 161 3.71 5.78 -17.27
N LEU A 162 4.44 5.45 -18.33
CA LEU A 162 3.96 5.56 -19.71
C LEU A 162 2.72 4.69 -19.95
N CYS A 163 2.74 3.40 -19.56
CA CYS A 163 1.59 2.51 -19.75
C CYS A 163 0.35 2.93 -18.95
N ILE A 164 0.53 3.46 -17.73
CA ILE A 164 -0.58 3.97 -16.91
C ILE A 164 -1.10 5.32 -17.45
N GLN A 165 -0.21 6.23 -17.86
CA GLN A 165 -0.57 7.53 -18.43
C GLN A 165 -1.34 7.38 -19.74
N ASP A 166 -0.91 6.50 -20.65
CA ASP A 166 -1.63 6.23 -21.91
C ASP A 166 -3.03 5.64 -21.64
N SER A 167 -3.12 4.66 -20.73
CA SER A 167 -4.41 4.05 -20.38
C SER A 167 -5.38 5.05 -19.75
N LEU A 168 -4.89 5.98 -18.91
CA LEU A 168 -5.68 7.07 -18.35
C LEU A 168 -6.02 8.14 -19.40
N ASN A 169 -5.09 8.48 -20.29
CA ASN A 169 -5.33 9.39 -21.42
C ASN A 169 -6.50 8.91 -22.30
N GLN A 170 -6.54 7.61 -22.62
CA GLN A 170 -7.64 7.01 -23.39
C GLN A 170 -8.97 7.07 -22.64
N GLN A 171 -8.96 6.88 -21.31
CA GLN A 171 -10.16 6.93 -20.46
C GLN A 171 -10.69 8.37 -20.28
N GLN A 172 -9.80 9.35 -20.13
CA GLN A 172 -10.11 10.75 -19.81
C GLN A 172 -10.10 11.68 -21.03
N LYS A 173 -9.76 11.14 -22.21
CA LYS A 173 -9.64 11.86 -23.51
C LYS A 173 -8.58 12.97 -23.50
N THR A 174 -7.50 12.76 -22.77
CA THR A 174 -6.34 13.65 -22.66
C THR A 174 -5.14 13.13 -23.46
N ASN A 175 -4.06 13.90 -23.53
CA ASN A 175 -2.81 13.50 -24.18
C ASN A 175 -1.60 14.00 -23.37
N GLU A 176 -1.63 13.74 -22.06
CA GLU A 176 -0.57 14.14 -21.14
C GLU A 176 0.60 13.15 -21.14
N LEU A 177 1.79 13.63 -20.78
CA LEU A 177 3.00 12.80 -20.66
C LEU A 177 3.42 12.65 -19.20
N PRO A 178 3.95 11.48 -18.79
CA PRO A 178 4.39 11.25 -17.43
C PRO A 178 5.61 12.12 -17.10
N ARG A 179 5.81 12.45 -15.82
CA ARG A 179 6.77 13.48 -15.39
C ARG A 179 7.66 12.99 -14.24
N ALA A 180 8.92 13.45 -14.20
CA ALA A 180 9.85 13.05 -13.14
C ALA A 180 9.48 13.70 -11.79
N GLY A 181 9.03 12.89 -10.83
CA GLY A 181 8.51 13.32 -9.53
C GLY A 181 9.58 13.69 -8.50
N ASN A 182 10.59 14.46 -8.90
CA ASN A 182 11.77 14.79 -8.09
C ASN A 182 11.50 15.29 -6.65
N PRO A 183 10.43 16.07 -6.35
CA PRO A 183 10.17 16.53 -4.98
C PRO A 183 9.57 15.46 -4.05
N PHE A 184 9.01 14.37 -4.59
CA PHE A 184 8.15 13.47 -3.83
C PHE A 184 8.95 12.38 -3.10
N TYR A 185 8.78 12.31 -1.78
CA TYR A 185 9.55 11.42 -0.89
C TYR A 185 9.53 9.96 -1.36
N LEU A 186 8.34 9.39 -1.63
CA LEU A 186 8.20 7.98 -2.03
C LEU A 186 9.01 7.63 -3.28
N LEU A 187 8.99 8.51 -4.28
CA LEU A 187 9.71 8.31 -5.54
C LEU A 187 11.23 8.40 -5.37
N ASN A 188 11.71 9.05 -4.30
CA ASN A 188 13.12 9.16 -3.94
C ASN A 188 13.61 8.07 -2.96
N THR A 189 12.72 7.39 -2.22
CA THR A 189 13.13 6.40 -1.17
C THR A 189 12.78 4.94 -1.50
N VAL A 190 11.78 4.70 -2.36
CA VAL A 190 11.30 3.34 -2.67
C VAL A 190 12.26 2.62 -3.63
N LYS A 191 12.65 1.39 -3.27
CA LYS A 191 13.62 0.56 -4.01
C LYS A 191 13.00 -0.28 -5.13
N GLN A 192 11.68 -0.31 -5.22
CA GLN A 192 10.88 -0.89 -6.30
C GLN A 192 10.66 0.12 -7.44
N PRO A 193 10.24 -0.30 -8.65
CA PRO A 193 9.58 0.59 -9.59
C PRO A 193 8.39 1.26 -8.91
N ALA A 194 8.27 2.58 -9.03
CA ALA A 194 7.32 3.37 -8.27
C ALA A 194 6.74 4.53 -9.08
N VAL A 195 5.43 4.73 -8.93
CA VAL A 195 4.69 5.86 -9.50
C VAL A 195 3.74 6.49 -8.49
N ILE A 196 3.51 7.79 -8.63
CA ILE A 196 2.36 8.51 -8.06
C ILE A 196 1.43 8.82 -9.24
N VAL A 197 0.16 8.42 -9.13
CA VAL A 197 -0.88 8.65 -10.13
C VAL A 197 -1.78 9.76 -9.62
N GLU A 198 -1.59 10.96 -10.15
CA GLU A 198 -2.53 12.06 -10.00
C GLU A 198 -3.72 11.77 -10.92
N MET A 199 -4.85 11.32 -10.36
CA MET A 199 -5.96 10.72 -11.13
C MET A 199 -6.84 11.74 -11.88
N GLY A 200 -6.65 13.03 -11.61
CA GLY A 200 -7.47 14.17 -12.02
C GLY A 200 -7.28 15.33 -11.03
N PHE A 201 -7.89 16.49 -11.27
CA PHE A 201 -7.78 17.70 -10.45
C PHE A 201 -9.08 18.00 -9.69
N ILE A 202 -9.06 18.00 -8.35
CA ILE A 202 -10.25 18.36 -7.54
C ILE A 202 -10.71 19.83 -7.76
N SER A 203 -9.82 20.67 -8.30
CA SER A 203 -10.12 22.04 -8.71
C SER A 203 -11.00 22.13 -9.98
N ASN A 204 -10.95 21.13 -10.86
CA ASN A 204 -11.76 21.08 -12.08
C ASN A 204 -13.12 20.40 -11.86
N GLU A 205 -14.12 20.72 -12.67
CA GLU A 205 -15.50 20.25 -12.49
C GLU A 205 -15.75 18.88 -13.12
N ASP A 206 -15.39 18.69 -14.39
CA ASP A 206 -15.49 17.40 -15.08
C ASP A 206 -14.68 16.30 -14.35
N ASP A 207 -13.47 16.65 -13.90
CA ASP A 207 -12.63 15.77 -13.08
C ASP A 207 -13.28 15.42 -11.74
N ARG A 208 -13.92 16.38 -11.04
CA ARG A 208 -14.61 16.08 -9.76
C ARG A 208 -15.75 15.10 -9.96
N ASP A 209 -16.57 15.28 -10.99
CA ASP A 209 -17.73 14.43 -11.24
C ASP A 209 -17.30 13.00 -11.63
N MET A 210 -16.21 12.86 -12.37
CA MET A 210 -15.55 11.57 -12.60
C MET A 210 -14.96 10.97 -11.31
N LEU A 211 -14.20 11.75 -10.53
CA LEU A 211 -13.52 11.28 -9.32
C LEU A 211 -14.47 10.95 -8.15
N THR A 212 -15.68 11.50 -8.14
CA THR A 212 -16.69 11.26 -7.09
C THR A 212 -17.79 10.28 -7.48
N SER A 213 -17.99 10.01 -8.77
CA SER A 213 -18.98 9.02 -9.22
C SER A 213 -18.45 7.57 -9.14
N GLU A 214 -19.33 6.66 -8.70
CA GLU A 214 -19.04 5.21 -8.64
C GLU A 214 -18.56 4.65 -9.98
N GLN A 215 -19.10 5.15 -11.10
CA GLN A 215 -18.70 4.78 -12.45
C GLN A 215 -17.31 5.33 -12.80
N GLY A 216 -17.06 6.64 -12.65
CA GLY A 216 -15.79 7.25 -13.01
C GLY A 216 -14.61 6.69 -12.19
N GLN A 217 -14.79 6.51 -10.88
CA GLN A 217 -13.82 5.82 -10.03
C GLN A 217 -13.52 4.38 -10.48
N THR A 218 -14.52 3.67 -11.00
CA THR A 218 -14.33 2.31 -11.53
C THR A 218 -13.56 2.35 -12.84
N GLN A 219 -13.90 3.27 -13.75
CA GLN A 219 -13.20 3.47 -15.02
C GLN A 219 -11.72 3.87 -14.83
N ILE A 220 -11.41 4.75 -13.85
CA ILE A 220 -10.04 5.08 -13.46
C ILE A 220 -9.30 3.82 -12.96
N ALA A 221 -9.90 3.04 -12.08
CA ALA A 221 -9.31 1.79 -11.58
C ALA A 221 -9.06 0.76 -12.70
N GLU A 222 -9.96 0.65 -13.67
CA GLU A 222 -9.78 -0.20 -14.85
C GLU A 222 -8.67 0.30 -15.79
N ALA A 223 -8.56 1.62 -15.99
CA ALA A 223 -7.49 2.21 -16.79
C ALA A 223 -6.11 1.94 -16.16
N ILE A 224 -5.96 2.17 -14.85
CA ILE A 224 -4.71 1.88 -14.11
C ILE A 224 -4.38 0.38 -14.16
N ALA A 225 -5.38 -0.50 -13.98
CA ALA A 225 -5.19 -1.95 -14.11
C ALA A 225 -4.80 -2.37 -15.55
N SER A 226 -5.31 -1.69 -16.57
CA SER A 226 -4.91 -1.92 -17.97
C SER A 226 -3.45 -1.53 -18.20
N GLY A 227 -3.02 -0.36 -17.71
CA GLY A 227 -1.63 0.11 -17.82
C GLY A 227 -0.65 -0.80 -17.08
N LEU A 228 -1.00 -1.25 -15.87
CA LEU A 228 -0.24 -2.24 -15.10
C LEU A 228 -0.08 -3.56 -15.86
N ARG A 229 -1.16 -4.04 -16.49
CA ARG A 229 -1.13 -5.27 -17.32
C ARG A 229 -0.27 -5.09 -18.58
N GLN A 230 -0.32 -3.92 -19.24
CA GLN A 230 0.54 -3.63 -20.40
C GLN A 230 2.02 -3.64 -20.00
N TYR A 231 2.37 -2.94 -18.91
CA TYR A 231 3.72 -2.94 -18.35
C TYR A 231 4.21 -4.37 -18.05
N LYS A 232 3.39 -5.20 -17.38
CA LYS A 232 3.70 -6.62 -17.11
C LYS A 232 3.72 -7.54 -18.34
N LEU A 233 3.31 -7.08 -19.52
CA LEU A 233 3.48 -7.81 -20.78
C LEU A 233 4.80 -7.46 -21.47
N LEU A 234 5.35 -6.26 -21.21
CA LEU A 234 6.66 -5.81 -21.71
C LEU A 234 7.84 -6.33 -20.88
N PHE A 235 7.60 -6.66 -19.60
CA PHE A 235 8.60 -7.13 -18.64
C PHE A 235 8.27 -8.53 -18.10
N ARG A 236 8.28 -9.53 -18.98
CA ARG A 236 8.16 -10.96 -18.65
C ARG A 236 9.51 -11.66 -18.69
#